data_AF-A0A1G8Z960-F1
#
_entry.id   AF-A0A1G8Z960-F1
#
_cell.length_a   1.000
_cell.length_b   1.000
_cell.length_c   1.000
_cell.angle_alpha   90.00
_cell.angle_beta   90.00
_cell.angle_gamma   90.00
#
_symmetry.space_group_name_H-M   'P 1'
#
loop_
_entity.id
_entity.type
_entity.pdbx_description
1 polymer ?
#
loop_
_entity_poly.entity_id
_entity_poly.type
_entity_poly.pdbx_seq_one_letter_code
_entity_poly.pdbx_strand_id
1 'polypeptide(L)' 'MRKLIKTIVEDYGWVHLSLGLLGNVGFFVGSILFLPQLEPYKVIGVWLFIVGSFLMLIGSLGRALVELLEDDQ' A
#
# COMPACT_ATOMS: atom_id res chain seq x y z
N MET A 1 10.07 24.30 -8.53
CA MET A 1 9.54 22.93 -8.75
C MET A 1 10.22 21.88 -7.88
N ARG A 2 11.57 21.80 -7.78
CA ARG A 2 12.31 20.87 -6.89
C ARG A 2 11.83 20.82 -5.43
N LYS A 3 11.62 21.98 -4.79
CA LYS A 3 11.09 22.02 -3.41
C LYS A 3 9.63 21.56 -3.32
N LEU A 4 8.82 21.73 -4.37
CA LEU A 4 7.41 21.34 -4.30
C LEU A 4 7.22 19.83 -4.37
N ILE A 5 7.95 19.13 -5.26
CA ILE A 5 7.86 17.66 -5.32
C ILE A 5 8.49 17.03 -4.08
N LYS A 6 9.67 17.53 -3.66
CA LYS A 6 10.32 17.06 -2.44
C LYS A 6 9.46 17.34 -1.21
N THR A 7 8.92 18.56 -1.02
CA THR A 7 8.01 18.87 0.08
C THR A 7 6.69 18.11 -0.02
N ILE A 8 6.10 17.89 -1.20
CA ILE A 8 4.87 17.07 -1.32
C ILE A 8 5.14 15.62 -0.94
N VAL A 9 6.28 15.04 -1.31
CA VAL A 9 6.66 13.64 -0.98
C VAL A 9 7.17 13.51 0.46
N GLU A 10 7.91 14.50 0.96
CA GLU A 10 8.54 14.53 2.29
C GLU A 10 7.54 14.94 3.39
N ASP A 11 6.56 15.82 3.11
CA ASP A 11 5.41 16.07 4.01
C ASP A 11 4.37 14.92 3.96
N TYR A 12 4.29 14.15 2.86
CA TYR A 12 3.42 12.95 2.77
C TYR A 12 4.07 11.66 3.29
N GLY A 13 5.24 11.72 3.94
CA GLY A 13 5.87 10.53 4.53
C GLY A 13 4.91 9.74 5.42
N TRP A 14 4.04 10.44 6.16
CA TRP A 14 2.97 9.84 6.96
C TRP A 14 1.88 9.15 6.14
N VAL A 15 1.53 9.70 4.97
CA VAL A 15 0.50 9.11 4.10
C VAL A 15 1.04 7.86 3.43
N HIS A 16 2.29 7.87 2.97
CA HIS A 16 2.94 6.67 2.44
C HIS A 16 3.09 5.58 3.50
N LEU A 17 3.50 5.95 4.72
CA LEU A 17 3.59 5.03 5.85
C LEU A 17 2.22 4.47 6.24
N SER A 18 1.19 5.31 6.28
CA SER A 18 -0.19 4.88 6.61
C SER A 18 -0.77 3.98 5.52
N LEU A 19 -0.61 4.33 4.25
CA LEU A 19 -1.00 3.50 3.10
C LEU A 19 -0.30 2.15 3.13
N GLY A 20 1.01 2.15 3.35
CA GLY A 20 1.80 0.94 3.48
C GLY A 20 1.34 0.09 4.65
N LEU A 21 1.12 0.68 5.82
CA LEU A 21 0.71 -0.03 7.03
C LEU A 21 -0.70 -0.62 6.87
N LEU A 22 -1.67 0.18 6.43
CA LEU A 22 -3.04 -0.28 6.19
C LEU A 22 -3.09 -1.36 5.10
N GLY A 23 -2.32 -1.18 4.03
CA GLY A 23 -2.19 -2.17 2.96
C GLY A 23 -1.66 -3.51 3.46
N ASN A 24 -0.53 -3.50 4.17
CA ASN A 24 0.09 -4.70 4.71
C ASN A 24 -0.79 -5.39 5.77
N VAL A 25 -1.43 -4.62 6.67
CA VAL A 25 -2.33 -5.18 7.68
C VAL A 25 -3.55 -5.82 7.02
N GLY A 26 -4.19 -5.14 6.07
CA GLY A 26 -5.33 -5.69 5.32
C GLY A 26 -4.95 -6.97 4.56
N PHE A 27 -3.82 -6.96 3.87
CA PHE A 27 -3.27 -8.12 3.18
C PHE A 27 -3.02 -9.31 4.12
N PHE A 28 -2.36 -9.05 5.26
CA PHE A 28 -2.02 -10.06 6.25
C PHE A 28 -3.28 -10.67 6.89
N VAL A 29 -4.22 -9.83 7.35
CA VAL A 29 -5.48 -10.29 7.94
C VAL A 29 -6.33 -11.03 6.91
N GLY A 30 -6.43 -10.52 5.69
CA GLY A 30 -7.13 -11.19 4.59
C GLY A 30 -6.55 -12.58 4.28
N SER A 31 -5.22 -12.71 4.34
CA SER A 31 -4.52 -13.99 4.14
C SER A 31 -4.82 -15.00 5.26
N ILE A 32 -4.91 -14.56 6.52
CA ILE A 32 -5.32 -15.42 7.64
C ILE A 32 -6.74 -15.95 7.44
N LEU A 33 -7.66 -15.12 6.95
CA LEU A 33 -9.05 -15.52 6.70
C LEU A 33 -9.21 -16.55 5.57
N PHE A 34 -8.15 -16.86 4.82
CA PHE A 34 -8.15 -17.97 3.86
C PHE A 34 -7.85 -19.34 4.48
N LEU A 35 -7.56 -19.39 5.78
CA LEU A 35 -7.40 -20.66 6.48
C LEU A 35 -8.71 -21.49 6.42
N PRO A 36 -8.63 -22.82 6.23
CA PRO A 36 -9.82 -23.67 6.11
C PRO A 36 -10.80 -23.56 7.29
N GLN A 37 -10.28 -23.29 8.49
CA GLN A 37 -11.08 -23.13 9.71
C GLN A 37 -11.94 -21.86 9.71
N LEU A 38 -11.64 -20.90 8.83
CA LEU A 38 -12.30 -19.59 8.74
C LEU A 38 -13.10 -19.44 7.44
N GLU A 39 -13.45 -20.56 6.79
CA GLU A 39 -14.20 -20.58 5.53
C GLU A 39 -15.43 -19.65 5.50
N PRO A 40 -16.26 -19.54 6.57
CA PRO A 40 -17.39 -18.62 6.58
C PRO A 40 -17.02 -17.14 6.37
N TYR A 41 -15.78 -16.76 6.71
CA TYR A 41 -15.27 -15.39 6.59
C TYR A 41 -14.48 -15.16 5.30
N LYS A 42 -14.40 -16.16 4.42
CA LYS A 42 -13.57 -16.11 3.21
C LYS A 42 -13.87 -14.91 2.32
N VAL A 43 -15.13 -14.53 2.16
CA VAL A 43 -15.51 -13.36 1.35
C VAL A 43 -14.93 -12.06 1.91
N ILE A 44 -14.94 -11.90 3.24
CA ILE A 44 -14.32 -10.76 3.92
C ILE A 44 -12.79 -10.82 3.73
N GLY A 45 -12.21 -12.01 3.84
CA GLY A 45 -10.80 -12.27 3.56
C GLY A 45 -10.38 -11.85 2.16
N VAL A 46 -11.16 -12.20 1.14
CA VAL A 46 -10.92 -11.79 -0.25
C VAL A 46 -10.88 -10.28 -0.38
N TRP A 47 -11.86 -9.56 0.17
CA TRP A 47 -11.89 -8.10 0.06
C TRP A 47 -10.76 -7.41 0.82
N LEU A 48 -10.43 -7.88 2.03
CA LEU A 48 -9.27 -7.39 2.78
C LEU A 48 -7.96 -7.63 2.03
N PHE A 49 -7.83 -8.79 1.39
CA PHE A 49 -6.69 -9.12 0.56
C PHE A 49 -6.60 -8.21 -0.67
N ILE A 50 -7.69 -8.02 -1.42
CA ILE A 50 -7.72 -7.16 -2.62
C ILE A 50 -7.38 -5.72 -2.25
N VAL A 51 -8.08 -5.14 -1.26
CA VAL A 51 -7.86 -3.76 -0.84
C VAL A 51 -6.44 -3.60 -0.27
N GLY A 52 -6.00 -4.51 0.59
CA GLY A 52 -4.65 -4.47 1.17
C GLY A 52 -3.55 -4.49 0.10
N SER A 53 -3.65 -5.43 -0.84
CA SER A 53 -2.72 -5.56 -1.98
C SER A 53 -2.71 -4.32 -2.86
N PHE A 54 -3.89 -3.72 -3.09
CA PHE A 54 -4.03 -2.53 -3.93
C PHE A 54 -3.38 -1.30 -3.27
N LEU A 55 -3.54 -1.10 -1.97
CA LEU A 55 -2.88 -0.02 -1.24
C LEU A 55 -1.35 -0.19 -1.27
N MET A 56 -0.85 -1.43 -1.14
CA MET A 56 0.58 -1.73 -1.30
C MET A 56 1.08 -1.40 -2.71
N LEU A 57 0.30 -1.72 -3.74
CA LEU A 57 0.63 -1.41 -5.13
C LEU A 57 0.71 0.09 -5.38
N ILE A 58 -0.24 0.87 -4.86
CA ILE A 58 -0.18 2.34 -4.96
C ILE A 58 1.09 2.87 -4.30
N GLY A 59 1.43 2.37 -3.12
CA GLY A 59 2.65 2.76 -2.41
C GLY A 59 3.93 2.38 -3.15
N SER A 60 4.00 1.20 -3.78
CA SER A 60 5.17 0.81 -4.58
C SER A 60 5.29 1.63 -5.86
N LEU A 61 4.19 1.87 -6.58
CA LEU A 61 4.17 2.71 -7.78
C LEU A 61 4.56 4.17 -7.47
N GLY A 62 4.06 4.73 -6.37
CA GLY A 62 4.42 6.09 -5.95
C GLY A 62 5.94 6.23 -5.73
N ARG A 63 6.56 5.27 -5.04
CA ARG A 63 8.01 5.23 -4.86
C ARG A 63 8.77 5.07 -6.17
N ALA A 64 8.36 4.14 -7.00
CA ALA A 64 9.01 3.88 -8.29
C ALA A 64 8.95 5.12 -9.22
N LEU A 65 7.82 5.83 -9.25
CA LEU A 65 7.68 7.06 -10.03
C LEU A 65 8.59 8.17 -9.52
N VAL A 66 8.72 8.34 -8.19
CA VAL A 66 9.64 9.33 -7.61
C VAL A 66 11.08 8.99 -7.98
N GLU A 67 11.47 7.73 -7.84
CA GLU A 67 12.83 7.26 -8.16
C GLU A 67 13.17 7.47 -9.64
N LEU A 68 12.28 7.09 -10.56
CA LEU A 68 12.47 7.30 -12.01
C LEU A 68 12.53 8.78 -12.39
N LEU A 69 11.76 9.65 -11.73
CA LEU A 69 11.81 11.10 -11.97
C LEU A 69 13.08 11.75 -11.41
N GLU A 70 13.70 11.16 -10.40
CA GLU A 70 14.99 11.60 -9.86
C GLU A 70 16.18 11.09 -10.70
N ASP A 71 16.08 9.91 -11.31
CA ASP A 71 17.16 9.26 -12.10
C ASP A 71 17.35 9.86 -13.51
N ASP A 72 16.31 10.49 -14.08
CA ASP A 72 16.34 11.14 -15.42
C ASP A 72 16.92 12.59 -15.40
N GLN A 73 17.48 13.06 -14.26
CA GLN A 73 18.03 14.42 -14.06
C GLN A 73 19.43 14.46 -13.46
#